data_AF-A0A379AAE8-F1
#
_entry.id   AF-A0A379AAE8-F1
#
_cell.length_a   1.000
_cell.length_b   1.000
_cell.length_c   1.000
_cell.angle_alpha   90.00
_cell.angle_beta   90.00
_cell.angle_gamma   90.00
#
_symmetry.space_group_name_H-M   'P 1'
#
loop_
_entity.id
_entity.type
_entity.pdbx_description
1 polymer ?
#
loop_
_entity_poly.entity_id
_entity_poly.type
_entity_poly.pdbx_seq_one_letter_code
_entity_poly.pdbx_strand_id
1 'polypeptide(L)'
;MGREAWPVARWLNANGYTAYVLSYRLPHEKWQAGRLAPLQDAQRAIRLVRSFERKVHVLGFSAGGHLLGLAAARPDFESYPAIDPLDEVVPKVDSVGLIYPVITLEAPYQHTQYPSDDGRQKCHAAG
;
A
#
# COMPACT_ATOMS: atom_id res chain seq x y z
N MET A 1 1.09 13.50 -4.21
CA MET A 1 2.46 12.96 -4.08
C MET A 1 3.28 13.56 -2.94
N GLY A 2 3.12 14.86 -2.59
CA GLY A 2 4.19 15.60 -1.90
C GLY A 2 4.33 15.52 -0.37
N ARG A 3 3.38 14.98 0.41
CA ARG A 3 3.47 15.05 1.89
C ARG A 3 4.15 13.86 2.57
N GLU A 4 3.91 12.64 2.11
CA GLU A 4 4.43 11.44 2.78
C GLU A 4 5.51 10.74 1.95
N ALA A 5 5.22 10.45 0.68
CA ALA A 5 6.10 9.64 -0.17
C ALA A 5 7.46 10.30 -0.46
N TRP A 6 7.48 11.61 -0.77
CA TRP A 6 8.72 12.30 -1.15
C TRP A 6 9.70 12.50 0.01
N PRO A 7 9.27 12.97 1.21
CA PRO A 7 10.17 13.05 2.35
C PRO A 7 10.77 11.69 2.73
N VAL A 8 9.96 10.64 2.72
CA VAL A 8 10.40 9.27 3.03
C VAL A 8 11.37 8.75 1.98
N ALA A 9 11.08 8.93 0.69
CA ALA A 9 11.99 8.54 -0.39
C ALA A 9 13.34 9.28 -0.30
N ARG A 10 13.33 10.58 0.01
CA ARG A 10 14.56 11.36 0.22
C ARG A 10 15.36 10.86 1.42
N TRP A 11 14.69 10.56 2.52
CA TRP A 11 15.32 10.01 3.72
C TRP A 11 15.93 8.64 3.43
N LEU A 12 15.22 7.75 2.74
CA LEU A 12 15.73 6.43 2.32
C LEU A 12 16.95 6.56 1.41
N ASN A 13 16.90 7.44 0.42
CA ASN A 13 18.03 7.72 -0.46
C ASN A 13 19.25 8.23 0.33
N ALA A 14 19.05 9.12 1.30
CA ALA A 14 20.12 9.62 2.16
C ALA A 14 20.74 8.52 3.05
N ASN A 15 20.03 7.41 3.27
CA ASN A 15 20.49 6.25 4.03
C ASN A 15 20.97 5.08 3.14
N GLY A 16 21.18 5.32 1.84
CA GLY A 16 21.79 4.34 0.93
C GLY A 16 20.81 3.35 0.29
N TYR A 17 19.50 3.60 0.35
CA TYR A 17 18.50 2.83 -0.37
C TYR A 17 18.16 3.46 -1.72
N THR A 18 17.89 2.64 -2.75
CA THR A 18 17.25 3.12 -3.98
C THR A 18 15.74 3.23 -3.75
N ALA A 19 15.21 4.45 -3.60
CA ALA A 19 13.77 4.66 -3.38
C ALA A 19 12.99 4.88 -4.69
N TYR A 20 11.91 4.13 -4.87
CA TYR A 20 10.92 4.30 -5.93
C TYR A 20 9.59 4.79 -5.33
N VAL A 21 8.91 5.69 -6.02
CA VAL A 21 7.60 6.19 -5.60
C VAL A 21 6.53 5.69 -6.58
N LEU A 22 5.57 4.92 -6.06
CA LEU A 22 4.46 4.41 -6.86
C LEU A 22 3.37 5.47 -7.02
N SER A 23 3.16 5.92 -8.25
CA SER A 23 1.89 6.52 -8.66
C SER A 23 0.98 5.42 -9.18
N TYR A 24 -0.20 5.29 -8.58
CA TYR A 24 -1.17 4.25 -8.95
C TYR A 24 -2.53 4.87 -9.23
N ARG A 25 -3.27 4.20 -10.11
CA ARG A 25 -4.64 4.54 -10.50
C ARG A 25 -5.59 4.39 -9.32
N LEU A 26 -6.58 5.28 -9.21
CA LEU A 26 -7.59 5.22 -8.16
C LEU A 26 -8.88 4.53 -8.65
N PRO A 27 -9.55 3.72 -7.82
CA PRO A 27 -10.74 2.96 -8.24
C PRO A 27 -11.89 3.81 -8.77
N HIS A 28 -11.99 5.07 -8.37
CA HIS A 28 -13.09 5.98 -8.73
C HIS A 28 -12.85 6.76 -10.03
N GLU A 29 -11.69 6.58 -10.68
CA GLU A 29 -11.33 7.24 -11.94
C GLU A 29 -11.90 6.54 -13.19
N LYS A 30 -12.80 5.57 -13.01
CA LYS A 30 -13.52 4.85 -14.10
C LYS A 30 -12.60 4.10 -15.08
N TRP A 31 -11.46 3.62 -14.61
CA TRP A 31 -10.61 2.69 -15.36
C TRP A 31 -11.36 1.39 -15.67
N GLN A 32 -11.07 0.77 -16.82
CA GLN A 32 -11.66 -0.52 -17.22
C GLN A 32 -11.45 -1.62 -16.17
N ALA A 33 -10.29 -1.61 -15.49
CA ALA A 33 -9.98 -2.54 -14.42
C ALA A 33 -10.70 -2.25 -13.08
N GLY A 34 -11.41 -1.12 -12.96
CA GLY A 34 -12.18 -0.72 -11.79
C GLY A 34 -11.36 -0.82 -10.49
N ARG A 35 -11.88 -1.60 -9.53
CA ARG A 35 -11.26 -1.80 -8.20
C ARG A 35 -9.93 -2.55 -8.24
N LEU A 36 -9.62 -3.25 -9.33
CA LEU A 36 -8.35 -3.95 -9.51
C LEU A 36 -7.23 -3.05 -10.01
N ALA A 37 -7.55 -1.89 -10.62
CA ALA A 37 -6.55 -0.99 -11.20
C ALA A 37 -5.36 -0.66 -10.25
N PRO A 38 -5.58 -0.34 -8.95
CA PRO A 38 -4.47 -0.10 -8.04
C PRO A 38 -3.59 -1.34 -7.83
N LEU A 39 -4.20 -2.53 -7.69
CA LEU A 39 -3.48 -3.78 -7.47
C LEU A 39 -2.63 -4.17 -8.69
N GLN A 40 -3.17 -3.96 -9.88
CA GLN A 40 -2.43 -4.16 -11.14
C GLN A 40 -1.18 -3.28 -11.17
N ASP A 41 -1.32 -2.00 -10.83
CA ASP A 41 -0.21 -1.04 -10.82
C ASP A 41 0.86 -1.42 -9.78
N ALA A 42 0.43 -1.82 -8.58
CA ALA A 42 1.34 -2.26 -7.52
C ALA A 42 2.11 -3.53 -7.91
N GLN A 43 1.43 -4.55 -8.43
CA GLN A 43 2.08 -5.77 -8.89
C GLN A 43 3.06 -5.49 -10.04
N ARG A 44 2.66 -4.69 -11.03
CA ARG A 44 3.53 -4.30 -12.15
C ARG A 44 4.76 -3.54 -11.69
N ALA A 45 4.59 -2.59 -10.75
CA ALA A 45 5.69 -1.83 -10.19
C ALA A 45 6.68 -2.71 -9.41
N ILE A 46 6.19 -3.68 -8.62
CA ILE A 46 7.06 -4.63 -7.91
C ILE A 46 7.86 -5.47 -8.89
N ARG A 47 7.24 -5.97 -9.98
CA ARG A 47 7.98 -6.71 -11.03
C ARG A 47 9.08 -5.85 -11.63
N LEU A 48 8.75 -4.61 -11.98
CA LEU A 48 9.69 -3.67 -12.59
C LEU A 48 10.88 -3.40 -11.66
N VAL A 49 10.64 -3.06 -10.40
CA VAL A 49 11.72 -2.85 -9.43
C VAL A 49 12.54 -4.12 -9.24
N ARG A 50 11.91 -5.30 -9.20
CA ARG A 50 12.62 -6.58 -9.07
C ARG A 50 13.48 -6.95 -10.28
N SER A 51 13.20 -6.37 -11.46
CA SER A 51 14.07 -6.50 -12.64
C SER A 51 15.39 -5.73 -12.50
N PHE A 52 15.43 -4.72 -11.63
CA PHE A 52 16.63 -3.92 -11.34
C PHE A 52 17.29 -4.32 -10.00
N GLU A 53 16.49 -4.78 -9.04
CA GLU A 53 16.90 -4.93 -7.65
C GLU A 53 16.71 -6.37 -7.13
N ARG A 54 17.74 -6.90 -6.46
CA ARG A 54 17.69 -8.25 -5.88
C ARG A 54 16.80 -8.33 -4.63
N LYS A 55 16.66 -7.22 -3.90
CA LYS A 55 15.84 -7.10 -2.70
C LYS A 55 14.84 -5.98 -2.87
N VAL A 56 13.56 -6.27 -2.69
CA VAL A 56 12.47 -5.33 -2.87
C VAL A 56 11.70 -5.21 -1.56
N HIS A 57 11.68 -4.00 -1.01
CA HIS A 57 10.91 -3.68 0.20
C HIS A 57 9.81 -2.68 -0.17
N VAL A 58 8.64 -2.84 0.42
CA VAL A 58 7.52 -1.92 0.20
C VAL A 58 7.11 -1.25 1.50
N LEU A 59 6.78 0.03 1.40
CA LEU A 59 6.32 0.86 2.52
C LEU A 59 5.06 1.60 2.08
N GLY A 60 3.95 1.39 2.79
CA GLY A 60 2.65 1.95 2.45
C GLY A 60 1.99 2.67 3.62
N PHE A 61 1.33 3.78 3.33
CA PHE A 61 0.60 4.61 4.29
C PHE A 61 -0.89 4.54 4.00
N SER A 62 -1.75 4.40 5.03
CA SER A 62 -3.22 4.44 4.88
C SER A 62 -3.72 3.53 3.73
N ALA A 63 -4.34 4.11 2.69
CA ALA A 63 -4.81 3.39 1.50
C ALA A 63 -3.66 2.75 0.69
N GLY A 64 -2.48 3.37 0.66
CA GLY A 64 -1.27 2.78 0.08
C GLY A 64 -0.76 1.59 0.91
N GLY A 65 -0.95 1.64 2.23
CA GLY A 65 -0.70 0.51 3.13
C GLY A 65 -1.63 -0.67 2.83
N HIS A 66 -2.93 -0.42 2.62
CA HIS A 66 -3.87 -1.45 2.17
C HIS A 66 -3.42 -2.08 0.84
N LEU A 67 -3.10 -1.24 -0.14
CA LEU A 67 -2.70 -1.68 -1.48
C LEU A 67 -1.45 -2.56 -1.44
N LEU A 68 -0.39 -2.09 -0.78
CA LEU A 68 0.87 -2.83 -0.72
C LEU A 68 0.76 -4.07 0.18
N GLY A 69 -0.08 -4.03 1.21
CA GLY A 69 -0.42 -5.21 2.01
C GLY A 69 -1.15 -6.27 1.18
N LEU A 70 -2.13 -5.87 0.38
CA LEU A 70 -2.86 -6.78 -0.53
C LEU A 70 -1.93 -7.40 -1.57
N ALA A 71 -1.07 -6.60 -2.20
CA ALA A 71 -0.09 -7.07 -3.20
C ALA A 71 0.91 -8.06 -2.58
N ALA A 72 1.40 -7.78 -1.37
CA ALA A 72 2.33 -8.65 -0.67
C ALA A 72 1.68 -9.96 -0.17
N ALA A 73 0.40 -9.91 0.22
CA ALA A 73 -0.34 -11.08 0.70
C ALA A 73 -0.80 -12.01 -0.44
N ARG A 74 -0.90 -11.50 -1.66
CA ARG A 74 -1.34 -12.25 -2.85
C ARG A 74 -0.43 -11.98 -4.05
N PRO A 75 0.86 -12.33 -3.98
CA PRO A 75 1.82 -12.02 -5.04
C PRO A 75 1.51 -12.77 -6.35
N ASP A 76 0.88 -13.93 -6.28
CA ASP A 76 0.52 -14.81 -7.39
C ASP A 76 -0.91 -14.60 -7.91
N PHE A 77 -1.68 -13.68 -7.33
CA PHE A 77 -3.01 -13.37 -7.84
C PHE A 77 -2.93 -12.67 -9.20
N GLU A 78 -3.49 -13.30 -10.22
CA GLU A 78 -3.55 -12.78 -11.58
C GLU A 78 -4.57 -11.63 -11.69
N SER A 79 -4.13 -10.40 -11.40
CA SER A 79 -5.01 -9.22 -11.44
C SER A 79 -5.22 -8.66 -12.87
N TYR A 80 -4.43 -9.11 -13.84
CA TYR A 80 -4.56 -8.81 -15.27
C TYR A 80 -3.87 -9.91 -16.12
N PRO A 81 -4.28 -10.09 -17.40
CA PRO A 81 -3.57 -10.98 -18.33
C PRO A 81 -2.15 -10.49 -18.60
N ALA A 82 -1.17 -11.40 -18.71
CA ALA A 82 0.21 -11.04 -19.03
C ALA A 82 0.30 -10.22 -20.35
N ILE A 83 1.06 -9.12 -20.32
CA ILE A 83 1.24 -8.21 -21.45
C ILE A 83 2.66 -8.25 -22.04
N ASP A 84 3.67 -8.62 -21.25
CA ASP A 84 5.07 -8.75 -21.69
C ASP A 84 5.88 -9.67 -20.75
N PRO A 85 7.13 -10.02 -21.09
CA PRO A 85 7.93 -10.98 -20.31
C PRO A 85 8.16 -10.60 -18.85
N LEU A 86 7.99 -9.33 -18.48
CA LEU A 86 8.11 -8.92 -17.08
C LEU A 86 7.01 -9.56 -16.21
N ASP A 87 5.85 -9.90 -16.79
CA ASP A 87 4.74 -10.53 -16.08
C ASP A 87 4.98 -11.99 -15.70
N GLU A 88 6.02 -12.63 -16.25
CA GLU A 88 6.50 -13.95 -15.82
C GLU A 88 7.16 -13.89 -14.43
N VAL A 89 7.59 -12.70 -14.00
CA VAL A 89 8.17 -12.49 -12.67
C VAL A 89 7.06 -12.44 -11.63
N VAL A 90 7.17 -13.27 -10.60
CA VAL A 90 6.29 -13.19 -9.43
C VAL A 90 6.61 -11.91 -8.65
N PRO A 91 5.63 -10.99 -8.42
CA PRO A 91 5.82 -9.72 -7.69
C PRO A 91 5.94 -9.93 -6.18
N LYS A 92 6.93 -10.72 -5.76
CA LYS A 92 7.21 -10.97 -4.34
C LYS A 92 8.09 -9.85 -3.78
N VAL A 93 7.73 -9.37 -2.60
CA VAL A 93 8.51 -8.44 -1.79
C VAL A 93 9.21 -9.18 -0.65
N ASP A 94 10.38 -8.69 -0.27
CA ASP A 94 11.21 -9.27 0.79
C ASP A 94 10.81 -8.75 2.18
N SER A 95 10.24 -7.54 2.27
CA SER A 95 9.66 -7.01 3.52
C SER A 95 8.59 -5.97 3.24
N VAL A 96 7.69 -5.79 4.21
CA VAL A 96 6.56 -4.85 4.13
C VAL A 96 6.53 -3.98 5.39
N GLY A 97 6.52 -2.67 5.22
CA GLY A 97 6.18 -1.70 6.25
C GLY A 97 4.78 -1.12 5.98
N LEU A 98 3.81 -1.40 6.85
CA LEU A 98 2.45 -0.86 6.73
C LEU A 98 2.22 0.15 7.84
N ILE A 99 2.14 1.43 7.47
CA ILE A 99 1.97 2.53 8.41
C ILE A 99 0.50 2.96 8.39
N TYR A 100 -0.19 2.79 9.52
CA TYR A 100 -1.64 3.02 9.68
C TYR A 100 -2.49 2.49 8.50
N PRO A 101 -2.32 1.23 8.07
CA PRO A 101 -3.02 0.72 6.90
C PRO A 101 -4.54 0.66 7.12
N VAL A 102 -5.31 0.88 6.06
CA VAL A 102 -6.72 0.46 6.05
C VAL A 102 -6.74 -1.07 5.96
N ILE A 103 -7.11 -1.77 7.03
CA ILE A 103 -7.07 -3.24 7.07
C ILE A 103 -8.35 -3.87 6.49
N THR A 104 -9.50 -3.26 6.73
CA THR A 104 -10.79 -3.76 6.23
C THR A 104 -11.57 -2.63 5.55
N LEU A 105 -12.28 -3.01 4.48
CA LEU A 105 -13.22 -2.15 3.76
C LEU A 105 -14.67 -2.57 4.04
N GLU A 106 -14.89 -3.52 4.95
CA GLU A 106 -16.21 -4.03 5.33
C GLU A 106 -16.88 -3.16 6.38
N ALA A 107 -18.21 -3.08 6.31
CA ALA A 107 -18.99 -2.42 7.34
C ALA A 107 -19.01 -3.22 8.66
N PRO A 108 -18.90 -2.57 9.83
CA PRO A 108 -18.80 -1.13 10.11
C PRO A 108 -17.37 -0.57 10.23
N TYR A 109 -16.35 -1.33 9.83
CA TYR A 109 -14.94 -1.05 10.10
C TYR A 109 -14.21 -0.29 8.98
N GLN A 110 -14.94 0.18 7.97
CA GLN A 110 -14.42 0.90 6.80
C GLN A 110 -13.91 2.31 7.12
N HIS A 111 -14.08 2.78 8.35
CA HIS A 111 -13.61 4.08 8.83
C HIS A 111 -12.57 3.92 9.93
N THR A 112 -11.42 4.59 9.79
CA THR A 112 -10.45 4.73 10.88
C THR A 112 -11.06 5.62 11.96
N GLN A 113 -11.41 5.02 13.10
CA GLN A 113 -11.83 5.79 14.27
C GLN A 113 -10.59 6.41 14.92
N TYR A 114 -10.50 7.74 14.92
CA TYR A 114 -9.76 8.43 15.98
C TYR A 114 -10.61 8.32 17.25
N PRO A 115 -10.03 8.15 18.44
CA PRO A 115 -10.75 8.43 19.67
C PRO A 115 -11.19 9.89 19.58
N SER A 116 -12.47 10.12 19.34
CA SER A 116 -13.04 11.45 19.40
C SER A 116 -12.96 11.91 20.85
N ASP A 117 -12.37 13.08 21.06
CA ASP A 117 -12.60 13.95 22.23
C ASP A 117 -14.10 14.31 22.29
N ASP A 118 -14.96 13.35 22.61
CA ASP A 118 -16.31 13.60 23.09
C ASP A 118 -16.35 13.28 24.59
N GLY A 119 -16.06 14.33 25.36
CA GLY A 119 -16.13 14.30 26.80
C GLY A 119 -17.55 14.00 27.27
N ARG A 120 -17.72 12.83 27.90
CA ARG A 120 -18.33 12.65 29.24
C ARG A 120 -18.63 11.17 29.44
N GLN A 121 -17.74 10.48 30.16
CA GLN A 121 -18.20 9.44 31.07
C GLN A 121 -17.45 9.61 32.38
N LYS A 122 -18.20 10.14 33.36
CA LYS A 122 -17.76 10.34 34.73
C LYS A 122 -17.35 8.98 35.30
N CYS A 123 -16.07 8.80 35.57
CA CYS A 123 -15.62 7.78 36.51
C CYS A 123 -16.17 8.16 37.89
N HIS A 124 -17.25 7.49 38.31
CA HIS A 124 -17.58 7.43 39.73
C HIS A 124 -16.53 6.53 40.39
N ALA A 125 -15.61 7.16 41.13
CA ALA A 125 -14.87 6.48 42.17
C ALA A 125 -15.86 6.18 43.31
N ALA A 126 -16.15 4.90 43.54
CA ALA A 126 -16.74 4.45 44.79
C ALA A 126 -15.59 4.20 45.77
N GLY A 127 -15.55 5.00 46.83
CA GLY A 127 -15.02 4.60 48.13
C GLY A 127 -16.11 3.94 48.97
#